data_AF-A0A562UQU6-F1
#
_entry.id   AF-A0A562UQU6-F1
#
_cell.length_a   1.000
_cell.length_b   1.000
_cell.length_c   1.000
_cell.angle_alpha   90.00
_cell.angle_beta   90.00
_cell.angle_gamma   90.00
#
_symmetry.space_group_name_H-M   'P 1'
#
loop_
_entity.id
_entity.type
_entity.pdbx_description
1 polymer ?
#
loop_
_entity_poly.entity_id
_entity_poly.type
_entity_poly.pdbx_seq_one_letter_code
_entity_poly.pdbx_strand_id
1 'polypeptide(L)' 'MRLIRGFGDALLDRLLPARSAAAGCDPDPWYQHRRIDGILYRRRCLYNGDCTTMCGAWYRP' A
#
# COMPACT_ATOMS: atom_id res chain seq x y z
N MET A 1 -14.34 33.02 -21.68
CA MET A 1 -14.30 32.01 -20.59
C MET A 1 -15.14 30.81 -21.03
N ARG A 2 -14.54 29.61 -21.09
CA ARG A 2 -15.14 28.38 -21.66
C ARG A 2 -16.04 27.69 -20.62
N LEU A 3 -17.35 27.86 -20.75
CA LEU A 3 -18.39 27.28 -19.88
C LEU A 3 -18.72 25.79 -20.16
N ILE A 4 -18.11 25.18 -21.18
CA ILE A 4 -18.50 23.84 -21.68
C ILE A 4 -17.74 22.68 -20.99
N ARG A 5 -16.77 22.98 -20.12
CA ARG A 5 -15.94 21.92 -19.49
C ARG A 5 -16.71 21.02 -18.52
N GLY A 6 -17.71 21.56 -17.80
CA GLY A 6 -18.35 20.83 -16.71
C GLY A 6 -19.19 19.61 -17.11
N PHE A 7 -19.78 19.59 -18.32
CA PHE A 7 -20.59 18.46 -18.76
C PHE A 7 -19.76 17.27 -19.24
N GLY A 8 -18.62 17.53 -19.89
CA GLY A 8 -17.71 16.47 -20.33
C GLY A 8 -17.09 15.71 -19.16
N ASP A 9 -16.65 16.45 -18.13
CA ASP A 9 -16.05 15.87 -16.93
C ASP A 9 -17.07 15.01 -16.16
N ALA A 10 -18.33 15.44 -16.02
CA ALA A 10 -19.37 14.67 -15.34
C ALA A 10 -19.75 13.36 -16.07
N LEU A 11 -19.66 13.35 -17.40
CA LEU A 11 -19.98 12.18 -18.22
C LEU A 11 -18.82 11.17 -18.19
N LEU A 12 -17.58 11.66 -18.18
CA LEU A 12 -16.37 10.85 -17.97
C LEU A 12 -16.35 10.21 -16.58
N ASP A 13 -16.67 10.96 -15.52
CA ASP A 13 -16.72 10.45 -14.14
C ASP A 13 -17.72 9.28 -13.97
N ARG A 14 -18.83 9.31 -14.73
CA ARG A 14 -19.84 8.25 -14.71
C ARG A 14 -19.47 7.02 -15.56
N LEU A 15 -18.61 7.20 -16.57
CA LEU A 15 -18.23 6.15 -17.52
C LEU A 15 -16.93 5.45 -17.14
N LEU A 16 -16.00 6.18 -16.52
CA LEU A 16 -14.80 5.60 -15.95
C LEU A 16 -15.19 4.89 -14.65
N PRO A 17 -14.85 3.60 -14.48
CA PRO A 17 -14.99 2.97 -13.18
C PRO A 17 -14.14 3.78 -12.20
N ALA A 18 -14.78 4.29 -11.15
CA ALA A 18 -14.11 4.92 -10.03
C ALA A 18 -13.17 3.89 -9.42
N ARG A 19 -11.94 3.83 -9.93
CA ARG A 19 -10.85 3.16 -9.24
C ARG A 19 -10.55 4.07 -8.08
N SER A 20 -10.93 3.64 -6.88
CA SER A 20 -10.24 4.02 -5.67
C SER A 20 -8.75 3.84 -5.96
N ALA A 21 -8.08 4.95 -6.27
CA ALA A 21 -6.64 5.00 -6.16
C ALA A 21 -6.39 4.70 -4.69
N ALA A 22 -6.10 3.44 -4.38
CA ALA A 22 -5.52 3.12 -3.11
C ALA A 22 -4.28 4.00 -3.08
N ALA A 23 -4.30 5.03 -2.23
CA ALA A 23 -3.08 5.65 -1.75
C ALA A 23 -2.37 4.51 -1.04
N GLY A 24 -1.68 3.67 -1.81
CA GLY A 24 -1.06 2.46 -1.33
C GLY A 24 -0.09 2.92 -0.26
N CYS A 25 -0.19 2.32 0.93
CA CYS A 25 0.85 2.49 1.91
C CYS A 25 2.20 2.18 1.29
N ASP A 26 3.22 2.89 1.76
CA ASP A 26 4.56 2.79 1.20
C ASP A 26 4.96 1.31 1.08
N PRO A 27 5.14 0.76 -0.13
CA PRO A 27 5.45 -0.64 -0.31
C PRO A 27 6.88 -0.99 0.13
N ASP A 28 7.65 0.00 0.60
CA ASP A 28 9.03 -0.20 0.99
C ASP A 28 9.18 -1.31 2.04
N PRO A 29 9.89 -2.40 1.71
CA PRO A 29 10.06 -3.49 2.64
C PRO A 29 11.04 -3.11 3.75
N TRP A 30 10.68 -3.37 5.00
CA TRP A 30 11.53 -3.16 6.16
C TRP A 30 11.85 -4.46 6.88
N TYR A 31 12.88 -4.43 7.72
CA TYR A 31 13.24 -5.55 8.57
C TYR A 31 12.83 -5.31 10.01
N GLN A 32 12.10 -6.26 10.58
CA GLN A 32 11.87 -6.32 12.02
C GLN A 32 12.89 -7.24 12.68
N HIS A 33 13.31 -6.85 13.87
CA HIS A 33 14.25 -7.62 14.69
C HIS A 33 13.58 -8.00 16.00
N ARG A 34 13.81 -9.22 16.46
CA ARG A 34 13.31 -9.75 17.74
C ARG A 34 14.38 -10.59 18.39
N ARG A 35 14.47 -10.54 19.72
CA ARG A 35 15.28 -11.47 20.49
C ARG A 35 14.39 -12.55 21.13
N ILE A 36 14.75 -13.82 20.97
CA ILE A 36 14.11 -14.96 21.63
C ILE A 36 15.24 -15.79 22.25
N ASP A 37 15.19 -16.02 23.57
CA ASP A 37 16.20 -16.81 24.29
C ASP A 37 17.65 -16.37 24.01
N GLY A 38 17.87 -15.06 23.92
CA GLY A 38 19.18 -14.45 23.62
C GLY A 38 19.57 -14.44 22.14
N ILE A 39 18.87 -15.17 21.28
CA ILE A 39 19.12 -15.26 19.84
C ILE A 39 18.40 -14.12 19.12
N LEU A 40 19.12 -13.41 18.24
CA LEU A 40 18.56 -12.40 17.36
C LEU A 40 17.90 -13.08 16.15
N TYR A 41 16.64 -12.74 15.91
CA TYR A 41 15.88 -13.12 14.72
C TYR A 41 15.53 -11.88 13.93
N ARG A 42 15.46 -12.03 12.61
CA ARG A 42 15.04 -11.01 11.66
C ARG A 42 13.88 -11.55 10.82
N ARG A 43 12.95 -10.69 10.42
CA ARG A 43 11.95 -10.99 9.38
C ARG A 43 11.77 -9.78 8.46
N ARG A 44 11.43 -10.04 7.20
CA ARG A 44 11.08 -9.00 6.23
C ARG A 44 9.58 -8.73 6.27
N CYS A 45 9.19 -7.47 6.33
CA CYS A 45 7.82 -6.99 6.34
C CYS A 45 7.61 -5.96 5.22
N LEU A 46 6.37 -5.84 4.73
CA LEU A 46 5.94 -4.87 3.73
C LEU A 46 4.48 -4.49 3.98
N TYR A 47 4.03 -3.34 3.49
CA TYR A 47 2.62 -2.99 3.45
C TYR A 47 2.00 -3.47 2.14
N ASN A 48 0.78 -4.02 2.21
CA ASN A 48 0.02 -4.36 1.02
C ASN A 48 -0.83 -3.17 0.53
N GLY A 49 -1.52 -3.34 -0.60
CA GLY A 49 -2.40 -2.31 -1.18
C GLY A 49 -3.54 -1.85 -0.26
N ASP A 50 -3.84 -2.64 0.77
CA ASP A 50 -4.84 -2.33 1.81
C ASP A 50 -4.20 -1.76 3.09
N CYS A 51 -2.94 -1.32 3.03
CA CYS A 51 -2.20 -0.77 4.18
C CYS A 51 -2.02 -1.73 5.36
N THR A 52 -2.18 -3.04 5.13
CA THR A 52 -1.93 -4.06 6.14
C THR A 52 -0.51 -4.57 6.06
N THR A 53 0.08 -4.85 7.23
CA THR A 53 1.44 -5.36 7.32
C THR A 53 1.48 -6.85 7.01
N MET A 54 2.20 -7.21 5.96
CA MET A 54 2.53 -8.60 5.64
C MET A 54 3.99 -8.87 5.99
N CYS A 55 4.24 -9.86 6.85
CA CYS A 55 5.59 -10.26 7.25
C CYS A 55 5.87 -11.73 6.92
N GLY A 56 7.11 -12.01 6.51
CA GLY A 56 7.61 -13.38 6.36
C GLY A 56 7.93 -14.05 7.70
N ALA A 57 8.44 -15.28 7.60
CA ALA A 57 8.91 -16.05 8.75
C ALA A 57 10.12 -15.38 9.44
N TRP A 58 10.27 -15.66 10.73
CA TRP A 58 11.45 -15.29 11.49
C TRP A 58 12.62 -16.21 11.12
N TYR A 59 13.76 -15.62 10.78
CA TYR A 59 14.99 -16.35 10.54
C TYR A 59 16.13 -15.77 11.37
N ARG A 60 17.11 -16.61 11.71
CA ARG A 60 18.35 -16.15 12.31
C ARG A 60 19.18 -15.46 11.21
N PRO A 61 19.58 -14.18 11.39
CA PRO A 61 20.37 -13.48 10.39
C PRO A 61 21.75 -14.12 10.19
#